data_AF-A0A0Q9R309-F1
#
_entry.id   AF-A0A0Q9R309-F1
#
_cell.length_a   1.000
_cell.length_b   1.000
_cell.length_c   1.000
_cell.angle_alpha   90.00
_cell.angle_beta   90.00
_cell.angle_gamma   90.00
#
_symmetry.space_group_name_H-M   'P 1'
#
loop_
_entity.id
_entity.type
_entity.pdbx_description
1 polymer ?
#
loop_
_entity_poly.entity_id
_entity_poly.type
_entity_poly.pdbx_seq_one_letter_code
_entity_poly.pdbx_strand_id
1 'polypeptide(L)'
;MCSTAAHGERTGGVWIYGSKGCFRPGKHAALEDGSIIPMSEIIERFAPDTVQNPFAHSYVELWEAITDHKEPISSGERGLEALCVVFAALESATIGQPVNVQDIINGKMHAYEDSVIEEMKSFKK
;
A
#
# COMPACT_ATOMS: atom_id res chain seq x y z
N MET A 1 -3.28 -8.63 -27.57
CA MET A 1 -4.47 -8.28 -26.76
C MET A 1 -4.55 -6.76 -26.71
N CYS A 2 -5.57 -6.19 -27.32
CA CYS A 2 -5.66 -4.76 -27.61
C CYS A 2 -5.90 -3.94 -26.33
N SER A 3 -4.96 -3.06 -26.02
CA SER A 3 -5.16 -1.96 -25.08
C SER A 3 -6.07 -0.91 -25.71
N THR A 4 -7.38 -1.10 -25.62
CA THR A 4 -8.37 -0.08 -26.00
C THR A 4 -9.31 0.15 -24.83
N ALA A 5 -8.81 0.87 -23.83
CA ALA A 5 -9.59 1.57 -22.81
C ALA A 5 -8.71 2.66 -22.14
N ALA A 6 -8.12 3.54 -22.96
CA ALA A 6 -7.34 4.68 -22.44
C ALA A 6 -7.50 5.94 -23.31
N HIS A 7 -8.65 6.14 -23.97
CA HIS A 7 -8.93 7.41 -24.62
C HIS A 7 -9.79 8.28 -23.68
N GLY A 8 -9.12 9.14 -22.91
CA GLY A 8 -9.75 10.23 -22.15
C GLY A 8 -9.78 10.07 -20.62
N GLU A 9 -9.53 8.87 -20.08
CA GLU A 9 -9.60 8.62 -18.64
C GLU A 9 -8.19 8.69 -18.01
N ARG A 10 -8.00 9.53 -16.98
CA ARG A 10 -6.73 9.60 -16.23
C ARG A 10 -6.47 8.25 -15.54
N THR A 11 -5.30 7.65 -15.78
CA THR A 11 -4.82 6.40 -15.14
C THR A 11 -4.25 6.60 -13.74
N GLY A 12 -4.30 7.82 -13.20
CA GLY A 12 -3.84 8.11 -11.84
C GLY A 12 -4.74 7.47 -10.77
N GLY A 13 -4.10 6.97 -9.71
CA GLY A 13 -4.75 6.40 -8.54
C GLY A 13 -4.72 4.87 -8.49
N VAL A 14 -5.32 4.32 -7.43
CA VAL A 14 -5.43 2.87 -7.21
C VAL A 14 -6.56 2.30 -8.08
N TRP A 15 -6.33 1.13 -8.66
CA TRP A 15 -7.36 0.31 -9.29
C TRP A 15 -7.35 -1.06 -8.66
N ILE A 16 -8.53 -1.52 -8.26
CA ILE A 16 -8.69 -2.84 -7.65
C ILE A 16 -9.49 -3.69 -8.62
N TYR A 17 -8.88 -4.76 -9.13
CA TYR A 17 -9.54 -5.72 -10.01
C TYR A 17 -9.81 -7.01 -9.23
N GLY A 18 -11.04 -7.50 -9.31
CA GLY A 18 -11.46 -8.75 -8.69
C GLY A 18 -12.20 -9.64 -9.68
N SER A 19 -12.56 -10.84 -9.24
CA SER A 19 -13.29 -11.81 -10.07
C SER A 19 -14.70 -11.36 -10.48
N LYS A 20 -15.24 -10.33 -9.83
CA LYS A 20 -16.63 -9.83 -10.00
C LYS A 20 -16.72 -8.41 -10.56
N GLY A 21 -15.60 -7.81 -10.93
CA GLY A 21 -15.58 -6.44 -11.44
C GLY A 21 -14.32 -5.68 -11.06
N CYS A 22 -14.37 -4.36 -11.22
CA CYS A 22 -13.31 -3.47 -10.82
C CYS A 22 -13.84 -2.34 -9.93
N PHE A 23 -13.01 -1.90 -9.01
CA PHE A 23 -13.31 -0.79 -8.12
C PHE A 23 -12.26 0.30 -8.29
N ARG A 24 -12.76 1.52 -8.45
CA ARG A 24 -11.97 2.73 -8.48
C ARG A 24 -12.31 3.58 -7.25
N PRO A 25 -11.45 3.55 -6.22
CA PRO A 25 -11.61 4.38 -5.02
C PRO A 25 -11.91 5.84 -5.37
N GLY A 26 -12.91 6.41 -4.69
CA GLY A 26 -13.38 7.77 -4.92
C GLY A 26 -14.26 7.96 -6.15
N LYS A 27 -14.55 6.92 -6.93
CA LYS A 27 -15.49 6.97 -8.06
C LYS A 27 -16.64 5.97 -7.94
N HIS A 28 -16.40 4.72 -8.29
CA HIS A 28 -17.43 3.68 -8.38
C HIS A 28 -16.81 2.28 -8.43
N ALA A 29 -17.64 1.26 -8.23
CA ALA A 29 -17.39 -0.10 -8.65
C ALA A 29 -18.20 -0.41 -9.91
N ALA A 30 -17.59 -1.09 -10.88
CA ALA A 30 -18.26 -1.65 -12.06
C ALA A 30 -18.27 -3.17 -11.94
N LEU A 31 -19.44 -3.78 -11.97
CA LEU A 31 -19.62 -5.22 -11.74
C LEU A 31 -19.82 -6.00 -13.05
N GLU A 32 -19.63 -7.31 -12.98
CA GLU A 32 -19.75 -8.23 -14.13
C GLU A 32 -21.16 -8.26 -14.77
N ASP A 33 -22.20 -7.93 -14.01
CA ASP A 33 -23.59 -7.85 -14.48
C ASP A 33 -23.90 -6.52 -15.21
N GLY A 34 -22.88 -5.67 -15.36
CA GLY A 34 -23.00 -4.35 -15.99
C GLY A 34 -23.46 -3.24 -15.04
N SER A 35 -23.74 -3.56 -13.77
CA SER A 35 -24.11 -2.53 -12.78
C SER A 35 -22.91 -1.66 -12.40
N ILE A 36 -23.21 -0.39 -12.11
CA ILE A 36 -22.24 0.60 -11.64
C ILE A 36 -22.73 1.13 -10.30
N ILE A 37 -21.93 0.91 -9.26
CA ILE A 37 -22.26 1.32 -7.89
C ILE A 37 -21.36 2.51 -7.52
N PRO A 38 -21.92 3.71 -7.26
CA PRO A 38 -21.13 4.87 -6.88
C PRO A 38 -20.47 4.67 -5.50
N MET A 39 -19.32 5.31 -5.28
CA MET A 39 -18.58 5.20 -4.01
C MET A 39 -19.43 5.56 -2.79
N SER A 40 -20.33 6.55 -2.91
CA SER A 40 -21.23 6.95 -1.82
C SER A 40 -22.12 5.80 -1.34
N GLU A 41 -22.66 5.00 -2.27
CA GLU A 41 -23.49 3.84 -1.95
C GLU A 41 -22.66 2.69 -1.37
N ILE A 42 -21.40 2.54 -1.82
CA ILE A 42 -20.46 1.57 -1.24
C ILE A 42 -20.14 1.95 0.23
N ILE A 43 -19.84 3.23 0.49
CA ILE A 43 -19.56 3.73 1.84
C ILE A 43 -20.78 3.55 2.73
N GLU A 44 -21.97 3.97 2.28
CA GLU A 44 -23.21 3.85 3.06
C GLU A 44 -23.51 2.40 3.46
N ARG A 45 -23.26 1.44 2.56
CA ARG A 45 -23.53 0.02 2.81
C ARG A 45 -22.48 -0.70 3.65
N PHE A 46 -21.20 -0.41 3.41
CA PHE A 46 -20.11 -1.27 3.92
C PHE A 46 -19.15 -0.56 4.87
N ALA A 47 -19.13 0.77 4.89
CA ALA A 47 -18.25 1.54 5.75
C ALA A 47 -18.95 2.84 6.22
N PRO A 48 -20.15 2.77 6.84
CA PRO A 48 -20.90 3.96 7.25
C PRO A 48 -20.11 4.82 8.24
N ASP A 49 -19.22 4.20 9.02
CA ASP A 49 -18.39 4.85 10.02
C ASP A 49 -17.05 5.36 9.48
N THR A 50 -16.92 5.52 8.15
CA THR A 50 -15.69 6.03 7.53
C THR A 50 -15.35 7.43 8.03
N VAL A 51 -14.17 7.59 8.62
CA VAL A 51 -13.73 8.87 9.18
C VAL A 51 -13.21 9.80 8.09
N GLN A 52 -13.72 11.03 8.09
CA GLN A 52 -13.41 12.05 7.08
C GLN A 52 -11.98 12.60 7.19
N ASN A 53 -11.46 12.67 8.43
CA ASN A 53 -10.11 13.18 8.69
C ASN A 53 -9.21 12.04 9.18
N PRO A 54 -8.35 11.47 8.30
CA PRO A 54 -7.52 10.32 8.65
C PRO A 54 -6.47 10.65 9.72
N PHE A 55 -5.96 11.89 9.76
CA PHE A 55 -4.99 12.30 10.77
C PHE A 55 -5.63 12.43 12.15
N ALA A 56 -6.78 13.09 12.24
CA ALA A 56 -7.53 13.16 13.49
C ALA A 56 -7.88 11.76 14.00
N HIS A 57 -8.31 10.87 13.09
CA HIS A 57 -8.58 9.48 13.42
C HIS A 57 -7.35 8.75 13.98
N SER A 58 -6.17 8.93 13.36
CA SER A 58 -4.94 8.28 13.86
C SER A 58 -4.55 8.70 15.28
N TYR A 59 -4.84 9.94 15.68
CA TYR A 59 -4.58 10.39 17.06
C TYR A 59 -5.57 9.78 18.06
N VAL A 60 -6.84 9.62 17.67
CA VAL A 60 -7.84 8.93 18.48
C VAL A 60 -7.47 7.45 18.63
N GLU A 61 -7.11 6.79 17.54
CA GLU A 61 -6.69 5.39 17.55
C GLU A 61 -5.46 5.17 18.43
N LEU A 62 -4.46 6.06 18.37
CA LEU A 62 -3.31 6.01 19.27
C LEU A 62 -3.70 6.17 20.74
N TRP A 63 -4.59 7.12 21.04
CA TRP A 63 -5.08 7.33 22.41
C TRP A 63 -5.83 6.10 22.94
N GLU A 64 -6.71 5.51 22.13
CA GLU A 64 -7.44 4.28 22.47
C GLU A 64 -6.50 3.11 22.68
N ALA A 65 -5.48 2.93 21.83
CA ALA A 65 -4.47 1.89 22.01
C ALA A 65 -3.74 2.03 23.36
N ILE A 66 -3.38 3.25 23.75
CA ILE A 66 -2.72 3.53 25.03
C ILE A 66 -3.65 3.26 26.22
N THR A 67 -4.88 3.78 26.16
CA THR A 67 -5.83 3.74 27.29
C THR A 67 -6.47 2.38 27.50
N ASP A 68 -6.82 1.70 26.40
CA ASP A 68 -7.47 0.39 26.44
C ASP A 68 -6.45 -0.77 26.40
N HIS A 69 -5.15 -0.48 26.33
CA HIS A 69 -4.09 -1.47 26.13
C HIS A 69 -4.34 -2.38 24.92
N LYS A 70 -4.87 -1.81 23.84
CA LYS A 70 -5.17 -2.53 22.59
C LYS A 70 -3.98 -2.47 21.65
N GLU A 71 -3.85 -3.51 20.82
CA GLU A 71 -2.91 -3.50 19.72
C GLU A 71 -3.32 -2.42 18.69
N PRO A 72 -2.42 -1.51 18.30
CA PRO A 72 -2.73 -0.48 17.32
C PRO A 72 -2.95 -1.10 15.95
N ILE A 73 -3.86 -0.51 15.18
CA ILE A 73 -4.15 -0.89 13.79
C ILE A 73 -2.87 -0.72 12.94
N SER A 74 -2.11 0.34 13.23
CA SER A 74 -0.84 0.65 12.58
C SER A 74 0.33 0.42 13.54
N SER A 75 0.72 -0.85 13.72
CA SER A 75 1.84 -1.23 14.59
C SER A 75 3.21 -0.96 13.97
N GLY A 76 4.27 -1.00 14.81
CA GLY A 76 5.64 -0.90 14.34
C GLY A 76 6.05 -2.05 13.42
N GLU A 77 5.55 -3.25 13.68
CA GLU A 77 5.74 -4.45 12.87
C GLU A 77 5.10 -4.29 11.49
N ARG A 78 3.86 -3.78 11.42
CA ARG A 78 3.21 -3.45 10.14
C ARG A 78 3.96 -2.35 9.39
N GLY A 79 4.49 -1.36 10.11
CA GLY A 79 5.37 -0.34 9.55
C GLY A 79 6.65 -0.93 8.96
N LEU A 80 7.28 -1.89 9.65
CA LEU A 80 8.45 -2.60 9.16
C LEU A 80 8.12 -3.43 7.91
N GLU A 81 7.01 -4.18 7.91
CA GLU A 81 6.54 -4.93 6.74
C GLU A 81 6.39 -4.01 5.51
N ALA A 82 5.76 -2.85 5.68
CA ALA A 82 5.58 -1.87 4.60
C ALA A 82 6.92 -1.31 4.11
N LEU A 83 7.87 -1.03 5.01
CA LEU A 83 9.21 -0.57 4.66
C LEU A 83 10.00 -1.65 3.91
N CYS A 84 9.87 -2.92 4.28
CA CYS A 84 10.51 -4.03 3.60
C CYS A 84 10.02 -4.21 2.15
N VAL A 85 8.79 -3.82 1.82
CA VAL A 85 8.33 -3.76 0.41
C VAL A 85 9.14 -2.74 -0.39
N VAL A 86 9.44 -1.58 0.21
CA VAL A 86 10.27 -0.54 -0.43
C VAL A 86 11.69 -1.07 -0.64
N PHE A 87 12.29 -1.69 0.37
CA PHE A 87 13.62 -2.27 0.24
C PHE A 87 13.67 -3.44 -0.75
N ALA A 88 12.63 -4.27 -0.82
CA ALA A 88 12.55 -5.32 -1.84
C ALA A 88 12.56 -4.74 -3.27
N ALA A 89 11.90 -3.60 -3.49
CA ALA A 89 11.92 -2.92 -4.78
C ALA A 89 13.31 -2.34 -5.11
N LEU A 90 14.00 -1.74 -4.13
CA LEU A 90 15.35 -1.21 -4.28
C LEU A 90 16.39 -2.33 -4.51
N GLU A 91 16.27 -3.43 -3.76
CA GLU A 91 17.07 -4.62 -3.95
C GLU A 91 16.84 -5.20 -5.35
N SER A 92 15.58 -5.40 -5.74
CA SER A 92 15.22 -5.92 -7.07
C SER A 92 15.76 -5.06 -8.21
N ALA A 93 15.72 -3.73 -8.08
CA ALA A 93 16.30 -2.80 -9.05
C ALA A 93 17.83 -2.90 -9.11
N THR A 94 18.48 -3.20 -7.99
CA THR A 94 19.93 -3.34 -7.87
C THR A 94 20.43 -4.64 -8.49
N ILE A 95 19.74 -5.76 -8.23
CA ILE A 95 20.16 -7.10 -8.68
C ILE A 95 19.51 -7.56 -9.99
N GLY A 96 18.52 -6.82 -10.49
CA GLY A 96 17.84 -7.09 -11.76
C GLY A 96 16.93 -8.32 -11.78
N GLN A 97 16.51 -8.81 -10.61
CA GLN A 97 15.62 -9.97 -10.48
C GLN A 97 14.52 -9.72 -9.43
N PRO A 98 13.38 -10.42 -9.51
CA PRO A 98 12.34 -10.34 -8.49
C PRO A 98 12.86 -10.74 -7.10
N VAL A 99 12.42 -10.03 -6.07
CA VAL A 99 12.81 -10.26 -4.67
C VAL A 99 11.58 -10.61 -3.84
N ASN A 100 11.67 -11.66 -3.03
CA ASN A 100 10.65 -11.96 -2.03
C ASN A 100 10.82 -11.01 -0.84
N VAL A 101 9.75 -10.28 -0.49
CA VAL A 101 9.76 -9.34 0.66
C VAL A 101 10.18 -10.05 1.95
N GLN A 102 9.83 -11.33 2.12
CA GLN A 102 10.20 -12.10 3.29
C GLN A 102 11.71 -12.33 3.41
N ASP A 103 12.44 -12.37 2.29
CA ASP A 103 13.90 -12.50 2.31
C ASP A 103 14.58 -11.19 2.73
N ILE A 104 13.95 -10.03 2.49
CA ILE A 104 14.38 -8.74 3.05
C ILE A 104 14.12 -8.68 4.55
N ILE A 105 12.91 -9.05 4.99
CA ILE A 105 12.55 -9.09 6.43
C ILE A 105 13.54 -9.96 7.22
N ASN A 106 13.98 -11.07 6.63
CA ASN A 106 14.91 -12.02 7.24
C ASN A 106 16.40 -11.67 7.02
N GLY A 107 16.71 -10.56 6.34
CA GLY A 107 18.09 -10.12 6.08
C GLY A 107 18.89 -11.04 5.15
N LYS A 108 18.24 -11.81 4.27
CA LYS A 108 18.90 -12.74 3.34
C LYS A 108 19.35 -12.09 2.02
N MET A 109 18.79 -10.93 1.69
CA MET A 109 19.16 -10.14 0.52
C MET A 109 19.46 -8.71 0.98
N HIS A 110 20.62 -8.18 0.60
CA HIS A 110 21.17 -6.95 1.13
C HIS A 110 22.16 -6.26 0.17
N ALA A 111 22.14 -6.57 -1.13
CA ALA A 111 23.07 -5.99 -2.10
C ALA A 111 22.88 -4.47 -2.22
N TYR A 112 21.63 -3.99 -2.17
CA TYR A 112 21.34 -2.56 -2.11
C TYR A 112 21.89 -1.93 -0.82
N GLU A 113 21.67 -2.57 0.33
CA GLU A 113 22.17 -2.07 1.62
C GLU A 113 23.71 -1.99 1.63
N ASP A 114 24.40 -3.01 1.11
CA ASP A 114 25.85 -3.03 0.97
C ASP A 114 26.36 -1.83 0.17
N SER A 115 25.70 -1.51 -0.96
CA SER A 115 26.07 -0.34 -1.77
C SER A 115 25.95 0.98 -1.02
N VAL A 116 24.92 1.13 -0.18
CA VAL A 116 24.71 2.32 0.66
C VAL A 116 25.80 2.40 1.74
N ILE A 117 26.11 1.27 2.38
CA ILE A 117 27.14 1.20 3.42
C ILE A 117 28.52 1.52 2.85
N GLU A 118 28.85 1.03 1.66
CA GLU A 118 30.09 1.35 0.96
C GLU A 118 30.20 2.85 0.67
N GLU A 119 29.14 3.46 0.15
CA GLU A 119 29.10 4.89 -0.13
C GLU A 119 29.21 5.73 1.16
N MET A 120 28.52 5.33 2.23
CA MET A 120 28.64 6.00 3.54
C MET A 120 30.07 5.95 4.12
N LYS A 121 30.83 4.89 3.83
CA LYS A 121 32.23 4.78 4.25
C LYS A 121 33.15 5.67 3.41
N SER A 122 32.79 5.99 2.16
CA SER A 122 33.58 6.85 1.28
C SER A 122 33.72 8.27 1.84
N PHE A 123 32.65 8.80 2.45
CA PHE A 123 32.62 10.13 3.07
C PHE A 123 33.38 10.27 4.39
N LYS A 124 33.85 9.16 4.98
CA LYS A 124 34.60 9.17 6.24
C LYS A 124 36.12 9.17 6.04
N LYS A 125 36.60 9.20 4.80
CA LYS A 125 38.01 9.37 4.44
C LYS A 125 38.30 10.85 4.17
#